data_AF-A0A3S8ZPE9-F1
#
_entry.id   AF-A0A3S8ZPE9-F1
#
_cell.length_a   1.000
_cell.length_b   1.000
_cell.length_c   1.000
_cell.angle_alpha   90.00
_cell.angle_beta   90.00
_cell.angle_gamma   90.00
#
_symmetry.space_group_name_H-M   'P 1'
#
loop_
_entity.id
_entity.type
_entity.pdbx_description
1 polymer ?
#
loop_
_entity_poly.entity_id
_entity_poly.type
_entity_poly.pdbx_seq_one_letter_code
_entity_poly.pdbx_strand_id
1 'polypeptide(L)'
;MYDNIKQKGVASQKDMYAATGDAIVNVYVRLNAAGKSKGEILAAMEAEIISLSEKGQRVSKHCVSEAQYNKLNVIDISPRTIPQSLHKAMKTKLVNLKSQGLLEKFIIPGEVKGEPAYHLEIPQP
;
A
#
# COMPACT_ATOMS: atom_id res chain seq x y z
N MET A 1 -0.37 8.65 -5.17
CA MET A 1 -0.97 8.22 -6.45
C MET A 1 -0.96 9.33 -7.50
N TYR A 2 -1.57 10.50 -7.25
CA TYR A 2 -1.67 11.61 -8.22
C TYR A 2 -0.35 11.95 -8.96
N ASP A 3 0.72 12.24 -8.23
CA ASP A 3 2.00 12.62 -8.85
C ASP A 3 2.59 11.48 -9.68
N ASN A 4 2.42 10.23 -9.25
CA ASN A 4 2.84 9.07 -10.04
C ASN A 4 2.03 8.93 -11.34
N ILE A 5 0.73 9.24 -11.35
CA ILE A 5 -0.05 9.27 -12.59
C ILE A 5 0.53 10.33 -13.53
N LYS A 6 0.88 11.52 -13.01
CA LYS A 6 1.48 12.60 -13.80
C LYS A 6 2.86 12.24 -14.36
N GLN A 7 3.67 11.54 -13.58
CA GLN A 7 5.05 11.21 -13.95
C GLN A 7 5.17 9.94 -14.81
N LYS A 8 4.37 8.91 -14.51
CA LYS A 8 4.50 7.55 -15.08
C LYS A 8 3.33 7.14 -15.96
N GLY A 9 2.26 7.93 -15.98
CA GLY A 9 1.06 7.67 -16.77
C GLY A 9 0.03 6.77 -16.09
N VAL A 10 -1.18 6.78 -16.66
CA VAL A 10 -2.36 6.04 -16.18
C VAL A 10 -2.12 4.53 -16.20
N ALA A 11 -1.60 4.00 -17.32
CA ALA A 11 -1.36 2.56 -17.48
C ALA A 11 -0.45 2.00 -16.39
N SER A 12 0.65 2.69 -16.08
CA SER A 12 1.57 2.29 -15.01
C SER A 12 0.88 2.19 -13.64
N GLN A 13 -0.08 3.06 -13.34
CA GLN A 13 -0.79 2.99 -12.07
C GLN A 13 -1.84 1.88 -12.06
N LYS A 14 -2.52 1.61 -13.19
CA LYS A 14 -3.45 0.47 -13.31
C LYS A 14 -2.76 -0.89 -13.25
N ASP A 15 -1.52 -0.97 -13.74
CA ASP A 15 -0.72 -2.19 -13.61
C ASP A 15 -0.26 -2.44 -12.17
N MET A 16 -0.06 -1.36 -11.40
CA MET A 16 0.43 -1.41 -10.03
C MET A 16 -0.68 -1.68 -9.01
N TYR A 17 -1.83 -1.02 -9.17
CA TYR A 17 -2.94 -1.15 -8.25
C TYR A 17 -3.97 -2.14 -8.77
N ALA A 18 -4.64 -2.87 -7.87
CA ALA A 18 -5.79 -3.68 -8.22
C ALA A 18 -7.04 -2.80 -8.45
N ALA A 19 -8.20 -3.43 -8.62
CA ALA A 19 -9.49 -2.79 -8.92
C ALA A 19 -9.82 -1.55 -8.05
N THR A 20 -9.47 -1.58 -6.76
CA THR A 20 -9.71 -0.44 -5.85
C THR A 20 -8.86 0.79 -6.20
N GLY A 21 -7.62 0.61 -6.64
CA GLY A 21 -6.81 1.74 -7.12
C GLY A 21 -7.21 2.19 -8.52
N ASP A 22 -7.67 1.27 -9.38
CA ASP A 22 -8.23 1.61 -10.68
C ASP A 22 -9.40 2.58 -10.60
N ALA A 23 -10.29 2.41 -9.61
CA ALA A 23 -11.39 3.32 -9.35
C ALA A 23 -10.91 4.77 -9.15
N ILE A 24 -9.85 4.96 -8.37
CA ILE A 24 -9.27 6.28 -8.10
C ILE A 24 -8.53 6.84 -9.32
N VAL A 25 -7.81 5.98 -10.04
CA VAL A 25 -7.18 6.37 -11.31
C VAL A 25 -8.24 6.85 -12.31
N ASN A 26 -9.42 6.21 -12.35
CA ASN A 26 -10.52 6.63 -13.21
C ASN A 26 -11.12 7.99 -12.77
N VAL A 27 -11.17 8.30 -11.46
CA VAL A 27 -11.54 9.63 -10.97
C VAL A 27 -10.57 10.69 -11.51
N TYR A 28 -9.26 10.44 -11.41
CA TYR A 28 -8.25 11.33 -12.00
C TYR A 28 -8.47 11.52 -13.50
N VAL A 29 -8.63 10.43 -14.27
CA VAL A 29 -8.79 10.49 -15.74
C VAL A 29 -9.98 11.36 -16.12
N ARG A 30 -11.14 11.13 -15.49
CA ARG A 30 -12.38 11.85 -15.77
C ARG A 30 -12.25 13.35 -15.48
N LEU A 31 -11.72 13.71 -14.31
CA LEU A 31 -11.63 15.10 -13.90
C LEU A 31 -10.52 15.87 -14.62
N ASN A 32 -9.40 15.20 -14.91
CA ASN A 32 -8.33 15.79 -15.73
C ASN A 32 -8.82 16.06 -17.16
N ALA A 33 -9.60 15.16 -17.76
CA ALA A 33 -10.23 15.39 -19.07
C ALA A 33 -11.25 16.54 -19.04
N ALA A 34 -11.91 16.76 -17.91
CA ALA A 34 -12.83 17.87 -17.69
C ALA A 34 -12.13 19.20 -17.33
N GLY A 35 -10.79 19.27 -17.39
CA GLY A 35 -10.03 20.50 -17.11
C GLY A 35 -10.05 20.96 -15.66
N LYS A 36 -10.33 20.06 -14.71
CA LYS A 36 -10.40 20.38 -13.29
C LYS A 36 -9.04 20.72 -12.68
N SER A 37 -9.05 21.57 -11.65
CA SER A 37 -7.83 21.95 -10.95
C SER A 37 -7.22 20.79 -10.16
N LYS A 38 -5.93 20.87 -9.84
CA LYS A 38 -5.24 19.88 -8.99
C LYS A 38 -5.98 19.69 -7.65
N GLY A 39 -6.44 20.78 -7.03
CA GLY A 39 -7.17 20.72 -5.76
C GLY A 39 -8.48 19.95 -5.86
N GLU A 40 -9.29 20.25 -6.89
CA GLU A 40 -10.56 19.52 -7.13
C GLU A 40 -10.32 18.03 -7.42
N ILE A 41 -9.28 17.70 -8.19
CA ILE A 41 -8.94 16.30 -8.49
C ILE A 41 -8.51 15.56 -7.22
N LEU A 42 -7.63 16.17 -6.41
CA LEU A 42 -7.16 15.55 -5.16
C LEU A 42 -8.30 15.33 -4.17
N ALA A 43 -9.17 16.33 -3.98
CA ALA A 43 -10.33 16.20 -3.09
C ALA A 43 -11.27 15.08 -3.55
N ALA A 44 -11.52 14.95 -4.87
CA ALA A 44 -12.35 13.89 -5.39
C ALA A 44 -11.69 12.49 -5.28
N MET A 45 -10.38 12.41 -5.50
CA MET A 45 -9.62 11.16 -5.30
C MET A 45 -9.65 10.73 -3.83
N GLU A 46 -9.51 11.67 -2.90
CA GLU A 46 -9.61 11.44 -1.46
C GLU A 46 -11.01 10.97 -1.05
N ALA A 47 -12.06 11.63 -1.53
CA ALA A 47 -13.43 11.21 -1.28
C ALA A 47 -13.70 9.78 -1.77
N GLU A 48 -13.15 9.40 -2.92
CA GLU A 48 -13.25 8.02 -3.44
C GLU A 48 -12.50 7.02 -2.55
N ILE A 49 -11.31 7.37 -2.06
CA ILE A 49 -10.55 6.55 -1.09
C ILE A 49 -11.38 6.30 0.17
N ILE A 50 -11.99 7.35 0.73
CA ILE A 50 -12.79 7.26 1.95
C ILE A 50 -14.02 6.37 1.72
N SER A 51 -14.78 6.63 0.64
CA SER A 51 -15.96 5.84 0.25
C SER A 51 -15.66 4.35 0.05
N LEU A 52 -14.52 4.02 -0.55
CA LEU A 52 -14.08 2.63 -0.70
C LEU A 52 -13.67 2.02 0.65
N SER A 53 -12.96 2.78 1.48
CA SER A 53 -12.53 2.35 2.81
C SER A 53 -13.70 2.02 3.73
N GLU A 54 -14.77 2.82 3.72
CA GLU A 54 -16.01 2.57 4.46
C GLU A 54 -16.69 1.24 4.06
N LYS A 55 -16.48 0.81 2.81
CA LYS A 55 -16.95 -0.49 2.29
C LYS A 55 -15.97 -1.63 2.57
N GLY A 56 -14.91 -1.39 3.33
CA GLY A 56 -13.84 -2.35 3.62
C GLY A 56 -12.87 -2.57 2.45
N GLN A 57 -12.96 -1.78 1.37
CA GLN A 57 -12.12 -1.89 0.19
C GLN A 57 -10.96 -0.90 0.29
N ARG A 58 -9.74 -1.42 0.44
CA ARG A 58 -8.56 -0.58 0.69
C ARG A 58 -7.64 -0.51 -0.52
N VAL A 59 -7.16 0.69 -0.79
CA VAL A 59 -6.23 1.01 -1.89
C VAL A 59 -4.79 0.70 -1.50
N SER A 60 -4.49 0.84 -0.21
CA SER A 60 -3.18 0.60 0.39
C SER A 60 -3.38 0.00 1.78
N LYS A 61 -2.47 -0.89 2.17
CA LYS A 61 -2.45 -1.44 3.55
C LYS A 61 -2.03 -0.41 4.59
N HIS A 62 -1.39 0.68 4.16
CA HIS A 62 -0.96 1.79 5.02
C HIS A 62 -2.03 2.89 5.15
N CYS A 63 -3.03 2.89 4.27
CA CYS A 63 -4.14 3.83 4.32
C CYS A 63 -5.30 3.15 5.06
N VAL A 64 -5.34 3.35 6.38
CA VAL A 64 -6.30 2.71 7.29
C VAL A 64 -6.91 3.74 8.22
N SER A 65 -8.08 3.42 8.77
CA SER A 65 -8.71 4.24 9.81
C SER A 65 -7.82 4.34 11.05
N GLU A 66 -7.98 5.39 11.86
CA GLU A 66 -7.27 5.53 13.12
C GLU A 66 -7.48 4.33 14.06
N ALA A 67 -8.71 3.81 14.12
CA ALA A 67 -9.03 2.63 14.91
C ALA A 67 -8.30 1.36 14.43
N GLN A 68 -7.94 1.25 13.15
CA GLN A 68 -7.11 0.17 12.61
C GLN A 68 -5.62 0.45 12.80
N TYR A 69 -5.22 1.71 12.62
CA TYR A 69 -3.86 2.16 12.87
C TYR A 69 -3.43 1.81 14.30
N ASN A 70 -4.28 2.08 15.30
CA ASN A 70 -4.02 1.79 16.71
C ASN A 70 -3.99 0.29 17.07
N LYS A 71 -4.14 -0.63 16.09
CA LYS A 71 -4.03 -2.08 16.31
C LYS A 71 -2.71 -2.64 15.79
N LEU A 72 -2.17 -2.08 14.70
CA LEU A 72 -1.03 -2.64 13.99
C LEU A 72 -0.06 -1.53 13.57
N ASN A 73 1.21 -1.70 13.92
CA ASN A 73 2.32 -1.01 13.26
C ASN A 73 2.63 -1.73 11.94
N VAL A 74 2.38 -1.06 10.82
CA VAL A 74 2.69 -1.58 9.48
C VAL A 74 3.98 -0.93 8.98
N ILE A 75 4.99 -1.73 8.64
CA ILE A 75 6.34 -1.26 8.28
C ILE A 75 6.80 -1.97 7.01
N ASP A 76 7.31 -1.19 6.05
CA ASP A 76 8.01 -1.72 4.87
C ASP A 76 9.52 -1.50 5.01
N ILE A 77 10.29 -2.58 4.91
CA ILE A 77 11.76 -2.54 4.94
C ILE A 77 12.31 -2.92 3.56
N SER A 78 13.12 -2.04 2.96
CA SER A 78 13.72 -2.34 1.66
C SER A 78 14.74 -3.49 1.77
N PRO A 79 14.72 -4.49 0.88
CA PRO A 79 15.75 -5.53 0.87
C PRO A 79 17.15 -4.97 0.60
N ARG A 80 17.24 -3.78 -0.01
CA ARG A 80 18.52 -3.13 -0.31
C ARG A 80 19.27 -2.64 0.93
N THR A 81 18.57 -2.45 2.05
CA THR A 81 19.20 -2.07 3.32
C THR A 81 19.68 -3.29 4.12
N ILE A 82 19.41 -4.51 3.63
CA ILE A 82 19.79 -5.76 4.29
C ILE A 82 20.81 -6.48 3.38
N PRO A 83 22.02 -6.80 3.89
CA PRO A 83 22.98 -7.61 3.14
C PRO A 83 22.36 -8.89 2.60
N GLN A 84 22.66 -9.24 1.34
CA GLN A 84 22.02 -10.38 0.68
C GLN A 84 22.29 -11.71 1.40
N SER A 85 23.45 -11.85 2.05
CA SER A 85 23.80 -12.99 2.90
C SER A 85 22.85 -13.17 4.09
N LEU A 86 22.18 -12.11 4.54
CA LEU A 86 21.26 -12.12 5.67
C LEU A 86 19.80 -12.34 5.28
N HIS A 87 19.44 -12.34 3.98
CA HIS A 87 18.04 -12.48 3.55
C HIS A 87 17.41 -13.80 4.01
N LYS A 88 18.18 -14.90 3.98
CA LYS A 88 17.72 -16.21 4.50
C LYS A 88 17.50 -16.18 6.00
N ALA A 89 18.44 -15.60 6.76
CA ALA A 89 18.34 -15.46 8.21
C ALA A 89 17.17 -14.57 8.62
N MET A 90 16.93 -13.47 7.88
CA MET A 90 15.79 -12.58 8.07
C MET A 90 14.48 -13.35 7.92
N LYS A 91 14.32 -14.14 6.85
CA LYS A 91 13.11 -14.97 6.65
C LYS A 91 12.88 -15.91 7.83
N THR A 92 13.91 -16.64 8.26
CA THR A 92 13.80 -17.55 9.43
C THR A 92 13.38 -16.80 10.69
N LYS A 93 13.92 -15.60 10.93
CA LYS A 93 13.57 -14.79 12.10
C LYS A 93 12.13 -14.31 12.05
N LEU A 94 11.63 -13.87 10.90
CA LEU A 94 10.24 -13.43 10.73
C LEU A 94 9.24 -14.57 10.97
N VAL A 95 9.54 -15.78 10.48
CA VAL A 95 8.73 -16.98 10.77
C VAL A 95 8.65 -17.23 12.28
N ASN A 96 9.78 -17.15 12.99
CA ASN A 96 9.83 -17.36 14.43
C ASN A 96 9.08 -16.28 15.21
N LEU A 97 9.18 -15.01 14.79
CA LEU A 97 8.44 -13.92 15.43
C LEU A 97 6.93 -14.09 15.27
N LYS A 98 6.49 -14.56 14.09
CA LYS A 98 5.08 -14.87 13.85
C LYS A 98 4.58 -16.03 14.70
N SER A 99 5.37 -17.10 14.89
CA SER A 99 4.96 -18.22 15.76
C SER A 99 4.90 -17.84 17.24
N GLN A 100 5.62 -16.79 17.65
CA GLN A 100 5.58 -16.22 19.01
C GLN A 100 4.44 -15.21 19.21
N GLY A 101 3.64 -14.91 18.18
CA GLY A 101 2.59 -13.89 18.26
C GLY A 101 3.11 -12.45 18.28
N LEU A 102 4.42 -12.23 18.08
CA LEU A 102 5.03 -10.91 18.04
C LEU A 102 4.89 -10.22 16.66
N LEU A 103 4.35 -10.95 15.68
CA LEU A 103 4.15 -10.48 14.32
C LEU A 103 2.83 -11.04 13.79
N GLU A 104 1.89 -10.15 13.49
CA GLU A 104 0.56 -10.51 13.01
C GLU A 104 0.66 -11.03 11.58
N LYS A 105 1.46 -10.40 10.73
CA LYS A 105 1.65 -10.82 9.34
C LYS A 105 2.98 -10.33 8.80
N PHE A 106 3.51 -11.06 7.81
CA PHE A 106 4.59 -10.54 7.00
C PHE A 106 4.50 -11.05 5.55
N ILE A 107 5.17 -10.32 4.66
CA ILE A 107 5.45 -10.72 3.28
C ILE A 107 6.93 -10.46 3.02
N ILE A 108 7.59 -11.38 2.33
CA ILE A 108 8.98 -11.19 1.90
C ILE A 108 9.04 -10.67 0.45
N PRO A 109 10.09 -9.93 0.07
CA PRO A 109 10.24 -9.40 -1.28
C PRO A 109 10.09 -10.48 -2.35
N GLY A 110 9.24 -10.23 -3.35
CA GLY A 110 9.01 -11.13 -4.48
C GLY A 110 8.14 -12.36 -4.20
N GLU A 111 7.67 -12.58 -2.97
CA GLU A 111 6.72 -13.66 -2.65
C GLU A 111 5.32 -13.38 -3.19
N VAL A 112 4.92 -12.11 -3.15
CA VAL A 112 3.67 -11.63 -3.76
C VAL A 112 4.03 -10.70 -4.92
N LYS A 113 3.35 -10.88 -6.06
CA LYS A 113 3.53 -10.01 -7.23
C LYS A 113 3.34 -8.54 -6.82
N GLY A 114 4.35 -7.72 -7.11
CA GLY A 114 4.31 -6.28 -6.83
C GLY A 114 4.73 -5.87 -5.43
N GLU A 115 5.15 -6.80 -4.56
CA GLU A 115 5.72 -6.48 -3.23
C GLU A 115 7.25 -6.51 -3.26
N PRO A 116 7.93 -5.35 -3.38
CA PRO A 116 9.39 -5.29 -3.41
C PRO A 116 10.03 -5.21 -2.02
N ALA A 117 9.25 -5.03 -0.95
CA ALA A 117 9.75 -4.83 0.41
C ALA A 117 9.45 -6.03 1.31
N TYR A 118 10.15 -6.07 2.45
CA TYR A 118 9.67 -6.84 3.58
C TYR A 118 8.52 -6.05 4.21
N HIS A 119 7.31 -6.53 4.05
CA HIS A 119 6.11 -5.94 4.65
C HIS A 119 5.83 -6.62 5.99
N LEU A 120 5.79 -5.86 7.08
CA LEU A 120 5.60 -6.37 8.44
C LEU A 120 4.37 -5.70 9.07
N GLU A 121 3.48 -6.50 9.67
CA GLU A 121 2.35 -6.03 10.46
C GLU A 121 2.55 -6.50 11.92
N ILE A 122 2.84 -5.56 12.83
CA ILE A 122 3.23 -5.81 14.23
C ILE A 122 2.11 -5.34 15.16
N PRO A 123 1.58 -6.17 16.08
CA PRO A 123 0.61 -5.74 17.09
C PRO A 123 1.09 -4.54 17.91
N GLN A 124 0.20 -3.57 18.14
CA GLN A 124 0.44 -2.49 19.08
C GLN A 124 0.13 -2.95 20.53
N PRO A 125 0.86 -2.45 21.54
CA PRO A 125 0.64 -2.77 22.94
C PRO A 125 -0.70 -2.26 23.49
#